data_AF-A0A2E2TR70-F1
#
_entry.id   AF-A0A2E2TR70-F1
#
_cell.length_a   1.000
_cell.length_b   1.000
_cell.length_c   1.000
_cell.angle_alpha   90.00
_cell.angle_beta   90.00
_cell.angle_gamma   90.00
#
_symmetry.space_group_name_H-M   'P 1'
#
loop_
_entity.id
_entity.type
_entity.pdbx_description
1 polymer ?
#
loop_
_entity_poly.entity_id
_entity_poly.type
_entity_poly.pdbx_seq_one_letter_code
_entity_poly.pdbx_strand_id
1 'polypeptide(L)'
;MFSCQKNEIDEIEIVASTTLEIVMLNEDLSYQVTDTEIGIIRFTQKEDVVSIDLEVTNFPEGQLSYYHAIHIHNGTCESPLSHWNLGKDLDYNFCNVLSMDEVWAKPKAGDLGNVYINEAGVGDFSLQTDLYTIGSNDASDIVGKIIYIHEVAENFKQECFEGHNHDHNNKKIACGTIELMN
;
A
#
# COMPACT_ATOMS: atom_id res chain seq x y z
N MET A 1 51.13 -13.96 -1.55
CA MET A 1 49.84 -14.21 -2.23
C MET A 1 48.77 -13.92 -1.19
N PHE A 2 48.26 -12.69 -1.15
CA PHE A 2 47.25 -12.30 -0.16
C PHE A 2 45.88 -12.61 -0.76
N SER A 3 45.15 -13.52 -0.10
CA SER A 3 43.75 -13.81 -0.38
C SER A 3 42.90 -12.73 0.28
N CYS A 4 42.31 -11.83 -0.50
CA CYS A 4 41.20 -11.01 -0.02
C CYS A 4 39.95 -11.89 -0.01
N GLN A 5 39.55 -12.37 1.16
CA GLN A 5 38.16 -12.76 1.38
C GLN A 5 37.34 -11.47 1.38
N LYS A 6 36.53 -11.29 0.34
CA LYS A 6 35.43 -10.32 0.35
C LYS A 6 34.46 -10.82 1.41
N ASN A 7 34.35 -10.11 2.53
CA ASN A 7 33.18 -10.25 3.40
C ASN A 7 32.00 -9.71 2.60
N GLU A 8 31.20 -10.59 2.01
CA GLU A 8 29.81 -10.29 1.71
C GLU A 8 29.13 -10.16 3.09
N ILE A 9 28.85 -8.91 3.48
CA ILE A 9 27.91 -8.65 4.54
C ILE A 9 26.57 -9.04 3.92
N ASP A 10 25.97 -10.13 4.38
CA ASP A 10 24.57 -10.43 4.10
C ASP A 10 23.78 -9.19 4.56
N GLU A 11 23.30 -8.41 3.60
CA GLU A 11 22.43 -7.28 3.90
C GLU A 11 21.18 -7.85 4.58
N ILE A 12 20.88 -7.35 5.77
CA ILE A 12 19.75 -7.84 6.57
C ILE A 12 18.48 -7.47 5.82
N GLU A 13 17.80 -8.48 5.31
CA GLU A 13 16.48 -8.34 4.69
C GLU A 13 15.44 -8.23 5.81
N ILE A 14 14.76 -7.08 5.89
CA ILE A 14 13.65 -6.88 6.83
C ILE A 14 12.35 -7.07 6.05
N VAL A 15 11.46 -7.92 6.56
CA VAL A 15 10.21 -8.26 5.88
C VAL A 15 9.02 -7.86 6.75
N ALA A 16 8.03 -7.25 6.14
CA ALA A 16 6.68 -7.10 6.70
C ALA A 16 5.65 -7.64 5.69
N SER A 17 4.49 -8.05 6.16
CA SER A 17 3.43 -8.50 5.26
C SER A 17 2.05 -8.31 5.86
N THR A 18 1.03 -8.43 5.03
CA THR A 18 -0.33 -8.62 5.50
C THR A 18 -1.15 -9.44 4.52
N THR A 19 -1.98 -10.32 5.05
CA THR A 19 -3.05 -10.96 4.29
C THR A 19 -4.17 -9.95 4.09
N LEU A 20 -4.70 -9.87 2.87
CA LEU A 20 -5.83 -9.01 2.56
C LEU A 20 -7.13 -9.79 2.67
N GLU A 21 -8.06 -9.25 3.44
CA GLU A 21 -9.38 -9.82 3.66
C GLU A 21 -10.45 -8.89 3.09
N ILE A 22 -11.55 -9.45 2.57
CA ILE A 22 -12.68 -8.65 2.08
C ILE A 22 -13.26 -7.81 3.22
N VAL A 23 -13.57 -6.55 2.92
CA VAL A 23 -14.22 -5.63 3.83
C VAL A 23 -15.58 -5.21 3.28
N MET A 24 -16.57 -5.12 4.16
CA MET A 24 -17.92 -4.63 3.84
C MET A 24 -18.21 -3.34 4.61
N LEU A 25 -18.91 -2.40 3.97
CA LEU A 25 -19.44 -1.21 4.63
C LEU A 25 -20.82 -1.50 5.20
N ASN A 26 -20.98 -1.35 6.51
CA ASN A 26 -22.24 -1.53 7.21
C ASN A 26 -23.16 -0.30 7.05
N GLU A 27 -24.44 -0.45 7.39
CA GLU A 27 -25.43 0.64 7.36
C GLU A 27 -25.06 1.81 8.30
N ASP A 28 -24.32 1.53 9.38
CA ASP A 28 -23.84 2.53 10.33
C ASP A 28 -22.51 3.18 9.93
N LEU A 29 -22.05 2.93 8.70
CA LEU A 29 -20.78 3.39 8.13
C LEU A 29 -19.52 2.80 8.78
N SER A 30 -19.66 1.80 9.65
CA SER A 30 -18.51 1.00 10.10
C SER A 30 -18.06 0.03 9.02
N TYR A 31 -16.78 -0.30 9.00
CA TYR A 31 -16.25 -1.35 8.15
C TYR A 31 -16.19 -2.66 8.93
N GLN A 32 -16.61 -3.75 8.29
CA GLN A 32 -16.48 -5.10 8.82
C GLN A 32 -15.51 -5.87 7.94
N VAL A 33 -14.41 -6.33 8.54
CA VAL A 33 -13.54 -7.33 7.93
C VAL A 33 -14.26 -8.67 7.94
N THR A 34 -14.19 -9.38 6.83
CA THR A 34 -14.73 -10.74 6.69
C THR A 34 -13.59 -11.74 6.74
N ASP A 35 -13.87 -13.00 7.06
CA ASP A 35 -12.85 -14.07 7.05
C ASP A 35 -12.52 -14.57 5.61
N THR A 36 -12.71 -13.73 4.59
CA THR A 36 -12.45 -14.08 3.17
C THR A 36 -11.15 -13.46 2.70
N GLU A 37 -10.08 -14.25 2.74
CA GLU A 37 -8.76 -13.86 2.24
C GLU A 37 -8.73 -13.79 0.71
N ILE A 38 -8.21 -12.68 0.15
CA ILE A 38 -8.13 -12.44 -1.29
C ILE A 38 -6.71 -12.32 -1.82
N GLY A 39 -5.70 -12.27 -0.97
CA GLY A 39 -4.32 -12.09 -1.38
C GLY A 39 -3.37 -11.76 -0.24
N ILE A 40 -2.13 -11.51 -0.60
CA ILE A 40 -1.08 -11.10 0.32
C ILE A 40 -0.28 -9.97 -0.29
N ILE A 41 0.09 -9.00 0.54
CA ILE A 41 1.07 -7.98 0.18
C ILE A 41 2.31 -8.15 1.07
N ARG A 42 3.48 -8.16 0.44
CA ARG A 42 4.78 -8.31 1.08
C ARG A 42 5.59 -7.03 0.88
N PHE A 43 6.27 -6.64 1.94
CA PHE A 43 7.19 -5.52 1.97
C PHE A 43 8.56 -6.06 2.34
N THR A 44 9.55 -5.82 1.49
CA THR A 44 10.93 -6.23 1.72
C THR A 44 11.81 -5.00 1.68
N GLN A 45 12.45 -4.71 2.81
CA GLN A 45 13.46 -3.65 2.88
C GLN A 45 14.86 -4.23 2.72
N LYS A 46 15.59 -3.66 1.78
CA LYS A 46 17.02 -3.88 1.58
C LYS A 46 17.70 -2.52 1.48
N GLU A 47 18.64 -2.26 2.38
CA GLU A 47 19.20 -0.92 2.61
C GLU A 47 18.08 0.12 2.84
N ASP A 48 18.05 1.19 2.05
CA ASP A 48 17.09 2.29 2.15
C ASP A 48 15.88 2.11 1.21
N VAL A 49 15.76 0.97 0.51
CA VAL A 49 14.68 0.72 -0.45
C VAL A 49 13.73 -0.36 0.05
N VAL A 50 12.43 -0.05 0.02
CA VAL A 50 11.34 -0.98 0.26
C VAL A 50 10.74 -1.42 -1.07
N SER A 51 10.77 -2.73 -1.34
CA SER A 51 10.01 -3.38 -2.41
C SER A 51 8.65 -3.81 -1.87
N ILE A 52 7.61 -3.59 -2.66
CA ILE A 52 6.21 -3.85 -2.32
C ILE A 52 5.66 -4.76 -3.40
N ASP A 53 5.24 -5.96 -3.03
CA ASP A 53 4.72 -6.96 -3.95
C ASP A 53 3.36 -7.45 -3.43
N LEU A 54 2.30 -7.20 -4.21
CA LEU A 54 0.94 -7.66 -3.96
C LEU A 54 0.60 -8.77 -4.94
N GLU A 55 0.08 -9.87 -4.39
CA GLU A 55 -0.52 -10.98 -5.13
C GLU A 55 -1.98 -11.14 -4.69
N VAL A 56 -2.92 -11.03 -5.64
CA VAL A 56 -4.36 -11.26 -5.45
C VAL A 56 -4.72 -12.57 -6.14
N THR A 57 -5.41 -13.48 -5.45
CA THR A 57 -5.70 -14.83 -5.96
C THR A 57 -7.14 -15.28 -5.83
N ASN A 58 -7.94 -14.69 -4.93
CA ASN A 58 -9.31 -15.12 -4.65
C ASN A 58 -10.30 -13.97 -4.68
N PHE A 59 -10.08 -12.97 -5.54
CA PHE A 59 -10.99 -11.84 -5.59
C PHE A 59 -12.38 -12.30 -6.09
N PRO A 60 -13.50 -11.93 -5.42
CA PRO A 60 -14.83 -12.37 -5.82
C PRO A 60 -15.16 -12.09 -7.29
N GLU A 61 -15.67 -13.10 -7.99
CA GLU A 61 -16.15 -12.98 -9.37
C GLU A 61 -17.30 -11.96 -9.48
N GLY A 62 -17.41 -11.29 -10.63
CA GLY A 62 -18.40 -10.23 -10.85
C GLY A 62 -17.95 -8.84 -10.44
N GLN A 63 -16.64 -8.59 -10.45
CA GLN A 63 -16.06 -7.27 -10.18
C GLN A 63 -16.72 -6.16 -11.02
N LEU A 64 -16.98 -5.02 -10.39
CA LEU A 64 -17.53 -3.84 -11.05
C LEU A 64 -16.49 -3.10 -11.91
N SER A 65 -15.19 -3.36 -11.67
CA SER A 65 -14.03 -2.75 -12.33
C SER A 65 -12.89 -3.78 -12.40
N TYR A 66 -12.01 -3.64 -13.39
CA TYR A 66 -10.77 -4.42 -13.47
C TYR A 66 -9.59 -3.74 -12.76
N TYR A 67 -9.66 -2.42 -12.55
CA TYR A 67 -8.60 -1.65 -11.92
C TYR A 67 -9.08 -1.11 -10.58
N HIS A 68 -8.23 -1.25 -9.57
CA HIS A 68 -8.52 -0.94 -8.17
C HIS A 68 -7.38 -0.14 -7.55
N ALA A 69 -7.68 0.97 -6.90
CA ALA A 69 -6.66 1.77 -6.21
C ALA A 69 -6.16 1.07 -4.93
N ILE A 70 -4.88 1.21 -4.64
CA ILE A 70 -4.23 0.65 -3.45
C ILE A 70 -3.61 1.77 -2.63
N HIS A 71 -3.99 1.87 -1.36
CA HIS A 71 -3.48 2.89 -0.44
C HIS A 71 -3.03 2.32 0.90
N ILE A 72 -2.03 2.95 1.50
CA ILE A 72 -1.69 2.83 2.92
C ILE A 72 -2.47 3.87 3.70
N HIS A 73 -3.20 3.45 4.74
CA HIS A 73 -3.96 4.31 5.64
C HIS A 73 -3.44 4.24 7.07
N ASN A 74 -3.79 5.27 7.85
CA ASN A 74 -3.75 5.18 9.31
C ASN A 74 -5.05 4.52 9.83
N GLY A 75 -5.05 4.06 11.10
CA GLY A 75 -6.24 3.50 11.76
C GLY A 75 -6.26 1.97 11.73
N THR A 76 -7.45 1.38 11.70
CA THR A 76 -7.65 -0.07 11.56
C THR A 76 -8.56 -0.39 10.37
N CYS A 77 -8.67 -1.66 10.01
CA CYS A 77 -9.57 -2.08 8.94
C CYS A 77 -11.06 -1.81 9.25
N GLU A 78 -11.46 -1.77 10.51
CA GLU A 78 -12.82 -1.46 10.92
C GLU A 78 -13.07 0.05 11.07
N SER A 79 -12.00 0.80 11.35
CA SER A 79 -12.02 2.25 11.58
C SER A 79 -10.87 2.92 10.83
N PRO A 80 -10.96 3.00 9.50
CA PRO A 80 -9.91 3.60 8.70
C PRO A 80 -9.88 5.11 8.87
N LEU A 81 -8.68 5.66 8.98
CA LEU A 81 -8.44 7.10 8.96
C LEU A 81 -7.93 7.53 7.58
N SER A 82 -7.41 8.74 7.48
CA SER A 82 -6.85 9.29 6.25
C SER A 82 -5.72 8.43 5.68
N HIS A 83 -5.43 8.65 4.40
CA HIS A 83 -4.22 8.13 3.75
C HIS A 83 -3.00 8.51 4.60
N TRP A 84 -2.06 7.58 4.71
CA TRP A 84 -0.82 7.82 5.42
C TRP A 84 0.09 8.75 4.62
N ASN A 85 0.76 9.67 5.32
CA ASN A 85 1.48 10.78 4.68
C ASN A 85 2.85 11.07 5.34
N LEU A 86 3.54 10.05 5.84
CA LEU A 86 4.86 10.18 6.52
C LEU A 86 4.86 11.21 7.67
N GLY A 87 3.77 11.25 8.45
CA GLY A 87 3.60 12.22 9.53
C GLY A 87 3.46 13.68 9.08
N LYS A 88 3.31 13.95 7.77
CA LYS A 88 2.97 15.26 7.24
C LYS A 88 1.48 15.54 7.38
N ASP A 89 1.13 16.82 7.45
CA ASP A 89 -0.25 17.26 7.45
C ASP A 89 -0.99 16.86 6.16
N LEU A 90 -2.32 16.82 6.22
CA LEU A 90 -3.16 16.42 5.09
C LEU A 90 -3.06 17.38 3.90
N ASP A 91 -2.62 18.62 4.10
CA ASP A 91 -2.42 19.59 3.01
C ASP A 91 -1.10 19.40 2.26
N TYR A 92 -0.16 18.62 2.81
CA TYR A 92 1.09 18.31 2.13
C TYR A 92 0.84 17.31 0.99
N ASN A 93 1.40 17.59 -0.19
CA ASN A 93 1.33 16.70 -1.34
C ASN A 93 2.70 16.11 -1.71
N PHE A 94 2.66 14.88 -2.22
CA PHE A 94 3.83 14.17 -2.74
C PHE A 94 3.96 14.23 -4.26
N CYS A 95 3.17 15.08 -4.93
CA CYS A 95 3.09 15.13 -6.40
C CYS A 95 4.41 15.49 -7.09
N ASN A 96 5.32 16.16 -6.38
CA ASN A 96 6.65 16.55 -6.88
C ASN A 96 7.78 16.06 -5.96
N VAL A 97 7.49 15.19 -5.00
CA VAL A 97 8.51 14.59 -4.14
C VAL A 97 9.23 13.51 -4.93
N LEU A 98 10.56 13.45 -4.79
CA LEU A 98 11.35 12.40 -5.40
C LEU A 98 11.34 11.16 -4.51
N SER A 99 11.22 10.01 -5.14
CA SER A 99 11.53 8.71 -4.59
C SER A 99 12.40 7.96 -5.59
N MET A 100 13.56 7.47 -5.17
CA MET A 100 14.52 6.79 -6.05
C MET A 100 14.85 7.60 -7.32
N ASP A 101 15.08 8.91 -7.15
CA ASP A 101 15.32 9.89 -8.23
C ASP A 101 14.17 10.09 -9.23
N GLU A 102 13.00 9.48 -9.02
CA GLU A 102 11.79 9.67 -9.82
C GLU A 102 10.71 10.43 -9.06
N VAL A 103 9.88 11.19 -9.78
CA VAL A 103 8.76 11.91 -9.15
C VAL A 103 7.68 10.92 -8.74
N TRP A 104 7.32 10.92 -7.45
CA TRP A 104 6.30 10.03 -6.89
C TRP A 104 4.95 10.15 -7.61
N ALA A 105 4.60 11.36 -8.04
CA ALA A 105 3.47 11.70 -8.90
C ALA A 105 2.10 11.30 -8.35
N LYS A 106 1.97 11.21 -7.01
CA LYS A 106 0.71 10.92 -6.32
C LYS A 106 0.52 11.87 -5.13
N PRO A 107 -0.72 12.19 -4.75
CA PRO A 107 -1.01 13.18 -3.71
C PRO A 107 -0.42 12.87 -2.34
N LYS A 108 -0.44 11.61 -1.89
CA LYS A 108 0.00 11.18 -0.56
C LYS A 108 1.13 10.18 -0.65
N ALA A 109 1.91 10.11 0.42
CA ALA A 109 2.97 9.11 0.53
C ALA A 109 2.39 7.69 0.48
N GLY A 110 1.23 7.44 1.08
CA GLY A 110 0.57 6.13 1.10
C GLY A 110 -0.15 5.74 -0.18
N ASP A 111 -0.20 6.59 -1.21
CA ASP A 111 -0.85 6.24 -2.47
C ASP A 111 0.06 5.30 -3.27
N LEU A 112 -0.25 4.01 -3.41
CA LEU A 112 0.68 3.07 -4.05
C LEU A 112 0.48 3.02 -5.57
N GLY A 113 -0.76 2.94 -6.03
CA GLY A 113 -1.08 2.77 -7.44
C GLY A 113 -2.41 2.09 -7.68
N ASN A 114 -2.58 1.53 -8.88
CA ASN A 114 -3.75 0.73 -9.24
C ASN A 114 -3.31 -0.69 -9.58
N VAL A 115 -3.98 -1.70 -9.02
CA VAL A 115 -3.82 -3.10 -9.41
C VAL A 115 -4.86 -3.47 -10.46
N TYR A 116 -4.43 -4.21 -11.47
CA TYR A 116 -5.32 -4.89 -12.41
C TYR A 116 -5.65 -6.28 -11.86
N ILE A 117 -6.93 -6.56 -11.67
CA ILE A 117 -7.43 -7.89 -11.29
C ILE A 117 -8.26 -8.40 -12.47
N ASN A 118 -8.00 -9.62 -12.92
CA ASN A 118 -8.67 -10.20 -14.08
C ASN A 118 -10.01 -10.86 -13.72
N GLU A 119 -10.74 -11.36 -14.73
CA GLU A 119 -12.04 -12.03 -14.55
C GLU A 119 -11.97 -13.28 -13.65
N ALA A 120 -10.80 -13.89 -13.48
CA ALA A 120 -10.58 -15.04 -12.59
C ALA A 120 -10.24 -14.61 -11.15
N GLY A 121 -10.29 -13.31 -10.84
CA GLY A 121 -9.99 -12.79 -9.51
C GLY A 121 -8.50 -12.75 -9.17
N VAL A 122 -7.63 -12.78 -10.18
CA VAL A 122 -6.16 -12.80 -10.03
C VAL A 122 -5.55 -11.49 -10.49
N GLY A 123 -4.58 -10.96 -9.74
CA GLY A 123 -3.87 -9.73 -10.08
C GLY A 123 -2.56 -9.58 -9.32
N ASP A 124 -1.63 -8.82 -9.90
CA ASP A 124 -0.32 -8.56 -9.32
C ASP A 124 -0.02 -7.06 -9.36
N PHE A 125 0.69 -6.56 -8.35
CA PHE A 125 1.19 -5.19 -8.30
C PHE A 125 2.57 -5.15 -7.64
N SER A 126 3.48 -4.35 -8.21
CA SER A 126 4.83 -4.16 -7.69
C SER A 126 5.21 -2.69 -7.66
N LEU A 127 5.87 -2.24 -6.60
CA LEU A 127 6.42 -0.90 -6.46
C LEU A 127 7.70 -0.92 -5.64
N GLN A 128 8.63 0.00 -5.91
CA GLN A 128 9.79 0.25 -5.06
C GLN A 128 9.81 1.71 -4.64
N THR A 129 10.25 1.96 -3.40
CA THR A 129 10.38 3.32 -2.87
C THR A 129 11.39 3.39 -1.74
N ASP A 130 12.10 4.51 -1.66
CA ASP A 130 12.97 4.95 -0.56
C ASP A 130 12.26 5.90 0.42
N LEU A 131 10.94 6.08 0.28
CA LEU A 131 10.14 6.92 1.18
C LEU A 131 9.78 6.20 2.48
N TYR A 132 9.87 4.86 2.50
CA TYR A 132 9.34 4.02 3.56
C TYR A 132 10.48 3.31 4.30
N THR A 133 10.20 2.93 5.53
CA THR A 133 11.02 2.01 6.31
C THR A 133 10.15 0.95 6.99
N ILE A 134 10.76 -0.13 7.43
CA ILE A 134 10.10 -1.24 8.13
C ILE A 134 10.70 -1.39 9.52
N GLY A 135 9.89 -1.17 10.56
CA GLY A 135 10.26 -1.38 11.95
C GLY A 135 11.21 -0.32 12.54
N SER A 136 11.39 0.81 11.85
CA SER A 136 12.22 1.93 12.32
C SER A 136 11.60 2.69 13.51
N ASN A 137 10.28 2.57 13.71
CA ASN A 137 9.45 3.32 14.65
C ASN A 137 9.47 4.86 14.42
N ASP A 138 9.81 5.32 13.22
CA ASP A 138 9.69 6.72 12.84
C ASP A 138 8.48 6.99 11.91
N ALA A 139 8.36 8.22 11.40
CA ALA A 139 7.22 8.62 10.59
C ALA A 139 7.11 7.87 9.25
N SER A 140 8.21 7.28 8.76
CA SER A 140 8.30 6.45 7.57
C SER A 140 8.02 4.97 7.82
N ASP A 141 7.81 4.57 9.08
CA ASP A 141 7.51 3.19 9.42
C ASP A 141 6.10 2.77 8.99
N ILE A 142 6.05 1.79 8.10
CA ILE A 142 4.79 1.19 7.60
C ILE A 142 4.19 0.18 8.57
N VAL A 143 4.93 -0.33 9.55
CA VAL A 143 4.42 -1.34 10.48
C VAL A 143 3.24 -0.77 11.28
N GLY A 144 2.18 -1.58 11.40
CA GLY A 144 0.93 -1.20 12.05
C GLY A 144 0.05 -0.23 11.25
N LYS A 145 0.45 0.18 10.04
CA LYS A 145 -0.45 0.81 9.07
C LYS A 145 -1.31 -0.26 8.39
N ILE A 146 -2.36 0.17 7.71
CA ILE A 146 -3.25 -0.74 7.00
C ILE A 146 -3.17 -0.50 5.50
N ILE A 147 -3.30 -1.57 4.72
CA ILE A 147 -3.46 -1.54 3.28
C ILE A 147 -4.95 -1.60 2.96
N TYR A 148 -5.39 -0.79 2.00
CA TYR A 148 -6.70 -0.91 1.39
C TYR A 148 -6.61 -1.11 -0.10
N ILE A 149 -7.47 -1.98 -0.62
CA ILE A 149 -7.87 -2.00 -2.02
C ILE A 149 -9.26 -1.36 -2.12
N HIS A 150 -9.42 -0.46 -3.10
CA HIS A 150 -10.66 0.26 -3.37
C HIS A 150 -11.43 -0.32 -4.57
N GLU A 151 -12.76 -0.15 -4.57
CA GLU A 151 -13.70 -0.67 -5.56
C GLU A 151 -13.37 -0.23 -6.99
N VAL A 152 -12.87 1.01 -7.15
CA VAL A 152 -12.44 1.54 -8.46
C VAL A 152 -11.03 2.12 -8.40
N ALA A 153 -10.45 2.30 -9.58
CA ALA A 153 -9.15 2.93 -9.77
C ALA A 153 -9.19 4.44 -9.46
N GLU A 154 -8.01 4.98 -9.13
CA GLU A 154 -7.78 6.41 -8.96
C GLU A 154 -6.88 6.97 -10.06
N ASN A 155 -7.09 8.25 -10.38
CA ASN A 155 -6.28 8.98 -11.34
C ASN A 155 -5.36 9.95 -10.59
N PHE A 156 -4.35 9.39 -9.92
CA PHE A 156 -3.38 10.14 -9.12
C PHE A 156 -2.75 11.31 -9.86
N LYS A 157 -2.51 11.16 -11.18
CA LYS A 157 -1.97 12.24 -12.01
C LYS A 157 -2.93 13.42 -12.04
N GLN A 158 -4.20 13.19 -12.31
CA GLN A 158 -5.21 14.24 -12.32
C GLN A 158 -5.35 14.89 -10.94
N GLU A 159 -5.34 14.10 -9.87
CA GLU A 159 -5.41 14.62 -8.50
C GLU A 159 -4.22 15.50 -8.13
N CYS A 160 -3.05 15.24 -8.70
CA CYS A 160 -1.89 16.11 -8.58
C CYS A 160 -2.00 17.42 -9.37
N PHE A 161 -2.75 17.47 -10.47
CA PHE A 161 -2.92 18.66 -11.31
C PHE A 161 -4.11 19.54 -10.89
N GLU A 162 -5.26 18.93 -10.66
CA GLU A 162 -6.52 19.62 -10.39
C GLU A 162 -6.76 19.84 -8.88
N GLY A 163 -5.93 19.19 -8.04
CA GLY A 163 -6.08 19.16 -6.60
C GLY A 163 -6.99 18.00 -6.15
N HIS A 164 -6.84 17.61 -4.89
CA HIS A 164 -7.57 16.51 -4.25
C HIS A 164 -9.00 16.93 -3.86
N ASN A 165 -9.77 17.44 -4.83
CA ASN A 165 -11.04 18.12 -4.62
C ASN A 165 -12.20 17.36 -5.27
N HIS A 166 -12.36 16.09 -4.90
CA HIS A 166 -13.40 15.20 -5.39
C HIS A 166 -14.00 14.37 -4.25
N ASP A 167 -15.19 13.81 -4.45
CA ASP A 167 -15.85 12.97 -3.45
C ASP A 167 -15.07 11.66 -3.23
N HIS A 168 -14.54 11.45 -2.02
CA HIS A 168 -13.83 10.23 -1.61
C HIS A 168 -14.77 9.06 -1.27
N ASN A 169 -15.79 8.85 -2.12
CA ASN A 169 -16.78 7.79 -1.96
C ASN A 169 -16.34 6.47 -2.59
N ASN A 170 -15.06 6.34 -2.94
CA ASN A 170 -14.50 5.11 -3.46
C ASN A 170 -14.50 4.05 -2.35
N LYS A 171 -15.39 3.06 -2.46
CA LYS A 171 -15.60 2.07 -1.40
C LYS A 171 -14.33 1.25 -1.19
N LYS A 172 -14.08 0.91 0.06
CA LYS A 172 -13.01 0.00 0.44
C LYS A 172 -13.53 -1.42 0.38
N ILE A 173 -12.80 -2.31 -0.28
CA ILE A 173 -13.27 -3.67 -0.60
C ILE A 173 -12.36 -4.76 -0.03
N ALA A 174 -11.11 -4.44 0.30
CA ALA A 174 -10.23 -5.35 1.03
C ALA A 174 -9.22 -4.60 1.89
N CYS A 175 -8.83 -5.19 3.01
CA CYS A 175 -7.91 -4.60 3.96
C CYS A 175 -6.97 -5.62 4.61
N GLY A 176 -5.81 -5.16 5.07
CA GLY A 176 -4.92 -5.92 5.95
C GLY A 176 -4.06 -4.97 6.78
N THR A 177 -3.71 -5.38 8.00
CA THR A 177 -2.77 -4.64 8.87
C THR A 177 -1.34 -5.13 8.62
N ILE A 178 -0.42 -4.22 8.31
CA ILE A 178 0.98 -4.53 8.01
C ILE A 178 1.70 -4.95 9.29
N GLU A 179 2.17 -6.19 9.31
CA GLU A 179 2.87 -6.77 10.45
C GLU A 179 4.32 -7.11 10.09
N LEU A 180 5.23 -6.85 11.03
CA LEU A 180 6.62 -7.26 10.90
C LEU A 180 6.71 -8.80 10.94
N MET A 181 7.46 -9.37 10.00
CA MET A 181 7.73 -10.80 9.95
C MET A 181 9.01 -11.10 10.73
N ASN A 182 8.87 -11.95 11.76
CA ASN A 182 9.97 -12.40 12.61
C ASN A 182 10.62 -13.69 12.09
#